data_AF-A0A183T7Q5-F1
#
_entry.id   AF-A0A183T7Q5-F1
#
_cell.length_a   1.000
_cell.length_b   1.000
_cell.length_c   1.000
_cell.angle_alpha   90.00
_cell.angle_beta   90.00
_cell.angle_gamma   90.00
#
_symmetry.space_group_name_H-M   'P 1'
#
loop_
_entity.id
_entity.type
_entity.pdbx_description
1 polymer ?
#
loop_
_entity_poly.entity_id
_entity_poly.type
_entity_poly.pdbx_seq_one_letter_code
_entity_poly.pdbx_strand_id
1 'polypeptide(L)'
;LICVRMSTAKTENGGENTYGGAEGPDAMYVKLVSSDEHEFYIKREFALTSGTIKAMLSGPGQFQENETNVVYFRQIPSHVLQKVCSYFAYKVRYSNSCSEIPEFPIAPEISLELLMAANFLDC
;
A
#
# COMPACT_ATOMS: atom_id res chain seq x y z
N LEU A 1 -7.64 -1.47 -5.59
CA LEU A 1 -6.18 -1.33 -5.76
C LEU A 1 -5.95 -0.60 -7.07
N ILE A 2 -5.33 0.58 -7.05
CA ILE A 2 -4.93 1.25 -8.28
C ILE A 2 -3.51 0.74 -8.58
N CYS A 3 -3.41 -0.44 -9.20
CA CYS A 3 -2.16 -0.89 -9.81
C CYS A 3 -2.09 -0.17 -11.16
N VAL A 4 -1.52 1.03 -11.16
CA VAL A 4 -1.27 1.77 -12.39
C VAL A 4 0.22 1.78 -12.59
N ARG A 5 0.68 1.16 -13.67
CA ARG A 5 1.87 1.67 -14.37
C ARG A 5 1.54 3.12 -14.75
N MET A 6 1.82 4.08 -13.87
CA MET A 6 1.69 5.48 -14.25
C MET A 6 2.90 5.79 -15.11
N SER A 7 2.78 5.54 -16.41
CA SER A 7 3.50 6.32 -17.39
C SER A 7 3.18 7.78 -17.10
N THR A 8 4.22 8.55 -16.80
CA THR A 8 4.19 9.98 -16.52
C THR A 8 3.48 10.72 -17.64
N ALA A 9 2.18 11.00 -17.48
CA ALA A 9 1.46 11.92 -18.33
C ALA A 9 1.37 13.28 -17.60
N LYS A 10 2.23 14.21 -17.99
CA LYS A 10 1.97 15.65 -17.79
C LYS A 10 0.63 15.98 -18.43
N THR A 11 -0.27 16.67 -17.73
CA THR A 11 -1.37 17.40 -18.39
C THR A 11 -1.62 18.70 -17.66
N GLU A 12 -1.56 19.77 -18.45
CA GLU A 12 -1.87 21.14 -18.06
C GLU A 12 -3.39 21.34 -18.00
N ASN A 13 -3.83 22.02 -16.94
CA ASN A 13 -5.02 22.86 -16.81
C ASN A 13 -6.44 22.25 -17.05
N GLY A 14 -7.21 22.20 -15.97
CA GLY A 14 -8.68 22.35 -16.00
C GLY A 14 -9.50 21.06 -15.94
N GLY A 15 -10.04 20.75 -14.75
CA GLY A 15 -11.21 19.87 -14.59
C GLY A 15 -11.03 18.69 -13.61
N GLU A 16 -11.72 18.78 -12.47
CA GLU A 16 -12.15 17.68 -11.58
C GLU A 16 -11.07 16.82 -10.91
N ASN A 17 -10.55 17.32 -9.79
CA ASN A 17 -9.64 16.63 -8.90
C ASN A 17 -10.42 15.65 -7.96
N THR A 18 -10.92 14.52 -8.49
CA THR A 18 -11.64 13.49 -7.68
C THR A 18 -10.71 12.45 -7.02
N TYR A 19 -9.40 12.61 -7.16
CA TYR A 19 -8.42 11.81 -6.44
C TYR A 19 -7.59 12.77 -5.60
N GLY A 20 -7.85 12.80 -4.29
CA GLY A 20 -7.01 13.55 -3.35
C GLY A 20 -5.54 13.23 -3.61
N GLY A 21 -4.72 14.26 -3.76
CA GLY A 21 -3.34 14.12 -4.23
C GLY A 21 -2.53 13.07 -3.45
N ALA A 22 -1.46 12.59 -4.07
CA ALA A 22 -0.55 11.60 -3.48
C ALA A 22 0.53 12.24 -2.56
N GLU A 23 0.47 13.55 -2.34
CA GLU A 23 1.53 14.34 -1.68
C GLU A 23 0.98 15.10 -0.47
N GLY A 24 1.81 15.24 0.57
CA GLY A 24 1.48 15.96 1.80
C GLY A 24 0.85 15.12 2.92
N PRO A 25 0.81 15.63 4.16
CA PRO A 25 0.39 14.88 5.35
C PRO A 25 -1.08 14.39 5.31
N ASP A 26 -1.91 15.06 4.50
CA ASP A 26 -3.33 14.74 4.30
C ASP A 26 -3.60 13.89 3.04
N ALA A 27 -2.56 13.34 2.41
CA ALA A 27 -2.72 12.53 1.20
C ALA A 27 -3.62 11.32 1.45
N MET A 28 -4.61 11.15 0.57
CA MET A 28 -5.57 10.05 0.64
C MET A 28 -4.92 8.71 0.28
N TYR A 29 -3.82 8.75 -0.48
CA TYR A 29 -3.09 7.59 -0.96
C TYR A 29 -1.64 7.61 -0.48
N VAL A 30 -1.07 6.41 -0.35
CA VAL A 30 0.37 6.20 -0.13
C VAL A 30 0.93 5.39 -1.29
N LYS A 31 2.18 5.67 -1.65
CA LYS A 31 2.95 4.92 -2.64
C LYS A 31 3.81 3.88 -1.94
N LEU A 32 3.61 2.61 -2.25
CA LEU A 32 4.47 1.52 -1.82
C LEU A 32 5.33 1.08 -3.00
N VAL A 33 6.65 1.08 -2.85
CA VAL A 33 7.60 0.71 -3.91
C VAL A 33 8.25 -0.61 -3.55
N SER A 34 8.11 -1.60 -4.42
CA SER A 34 8.73 -2.93 -4.27
C SER A 34 10.22 -2.94 -4.62
N SER A 35 10.90 -4.05 -4.34
CA SER A 35 12.34 -4.21 -4.58
C SER A 35 12.71 -4.21 -6.07
N ASP A 36 11.77 -4.55 -6.94
CA ASP A 36 11.84 -4.50 -8.40
C ASP A 36 11.17 -3.24 -8.98
N GLU A 37 11.12 -2.16 -8.18
CA GLU A 37 10.70 -0.81 -8.57
C GLU A 37 9.24 -0.68 -9.04
N HIS A 38 8.41 -1.69 -8.75
CA HIS A 38 6.97 -1.59 -9.02
C HIS A 38 6.29 -0.72 -7.96
N GLU A 39 5.52 0.27 -8.41
CA GLU A 39 4.80 1.21 -7.56
C GLU A 39 3.34 0.78 -7.36
N PHE A 40 2.89 0.78 -6.10
CA PHE A 40 1.52 0.48 -5.72
C PHE A 40 0.92 1.68 -5.00
N TYR A 41 -0.19 2.19 -5.53
CA TYR A 41 -0.95 3.27 -4.91
C TYR A 41 -2.15 2.68 -4.18
N ILE A 42 -2.15 2.79 -2.85
CA ILE A 42 -3.22 2.31 -1.99
C ILE A 42 -3.73 3.42 -1.09
N LYS A 43 -4.99 3.35 -0.69
CA LYS A 43 -5.53 4.31 0.27
C LYS A 43 -4.75 4.23 1.59
N ARG A 44 -4.49 5.39 2.20
CA ARG A 44 -3.79 5.47 3.50
C ARG A 44 -4.46 4.58 4.55
N GLU A 45 -5.79 4.61 4.64
CA GLU A 45 -6.57 3.75 5.55
C GLU A 45 -6.27 2.25 5.41
N PHE A 46 -5.93 1.77 4.21
CA PHE A 46 -5.61 0.36 3.99
C PHE A 46 -4.17 0.08 4.41
N ALA A 47 -3.23 0.97 4.07
CA ALA A 47 -1.83 0.85 4.42
C ALA A 47 -1.59 0.80 5.94
N LEU A 48 -2.43 1.51 6.70
CA LEU A 48 -2.40 1.53 8.17
C LEU A 48 -2.83 0.20 8.82
N THR A 49 -3.23 -0.80 8.03
CA THR A 49 -3.36 -2.20 8.49
C THR A 49 -2.02 -2.75 8.98
N SER A 50 -0.90 -2.30 8.40
CA SER A 50 0.45 -2.71 8.79
C SER A 50 1.00 -1.81 9.90
N GLY A 51 1.43 -2.42 11.01
CA GLY A 51 2.11 -1.71 12.10
C GLY A 51 3.40 -1.04 11.65
N THR A 52 4.18 -1.74 10.81
CA THR A 52 5.44 -1.22 10.25
C THR A 52 5.23 -0.02 9.33
N ILE A 53 4.27 -0.09 8.40
CA ILE A 53 3.97 1.04 7.50
C ILE A 53 3.44 2.23 8.32
N LYS A 54 2.59 1.97 9.32
CA LYS A 54 2.09 3.03 10.21
C LYS A 54 3.24 3.73 10.94
N ALA A 55 4.23 2.99 11.42
CA ALA A 55 5.39 3.55 12.09
C ALA A 55 6.26 4.39 11.13
N MET A 56 6.50 3.92 9.90
CA MET A 56 7.21 4.66 8.86
C MET A 56 6.49 5.96 8.47
N LEU A 57 5.15 5.94 8.41
CA LEU A 57 4.36 7.14 8.10
C LEU A 57 4.12 8.06 9.31
N SER A 58 4.49 7.68 10.53
CA SER A 58 4.16 8.47 11.74
C SER A 58 5.34 8.70 12.70
N GLY A 59 6.55 8.25 12.32
CA GLY A 59 7.73 8.23 13.19
C GLY A 59 8.34 9.60 13.47
N PRO A 60 8.86 9.86 14.68
CA PRO A 60 9.53 11.12 15.02
C PRO A 60 10.85 11.25 14.24
N GLY A 61 11.03 12.37 13.52
CA GLY A 61 12.26 12.68 12.78
C GLY A 61 12.19 12.48 11.25
N GLN A 62 11.05 12.03 10.72
CA GLN A 62 10.87 11.80 9.28
C GLN A 62 9.98 12.88 8.64
N PHE A 63 10.49 14.11 8.54
CA PHE A 63 9.82 15.17 7.79
C PHE A 63 9.75 14.84 6.28
N GLN A 64 10.74 14.13 5.71
CA GLN A 64 10.75 13.80 4.27
C GLN A 64 9.75 12.70 3.86
N GLU A 65 9.54 11.66 4.67
CA GLU A 65 8.63 10.56 4.31
C GLU A 65 7.16 10.92 4.56
N ASN A 66 6.90 11.73 5.60
CA ASN A 66 5.55 12.21 5.89
C ASN A 66 5.07 13.27 4.88
N GLU A 67 6.00 13.96 4.23
CA GLU A 67 5.71 14.92 3.16
C GLU A 67 5.49 14.23 1.81
N THR A 68 6.19 13.11 1.56
CA THR A 68 6.15 12.39 0.27
C THR A 68 5.17 11.21 0.21
N ASN A 69 4.73 10.65 1.35
CA ASN A 69 3.84 9.47 1.42
C ASN A 69 4.33 8.25 0.63
N VAL A 70 5.65 8.08 0.53
CA VAL A 70 6.29 6.97 -0.17
C VAL A 70 7.01 6.05 0.80
N VAL A 71 6.80 4.74 0.66
CA VAL A 71 7.50 3.70 1.42
C VAL A 71 8.23 2.76 0.47
N TYR A 72 9.53 2.57 0.69
CA TYR A 72 10.37 1.72 -0.15
C TYR A 72 10.67 0.38 0.52
N PHE A 73 10.31 -0.72 -0.12
CA PHE A 73 10.57 -2.08 0.33
C PHE A 73 11.71 -2.72 -0.45
N ARG A 74 12.93 -2.60 0.07
CA ARG A 74 14.13 -3.14 -0.58
C ARG A 74 14.20 -4.66 -0.67
N GLN A 75 13.37 -5.37 0.10
CA GLN A 75 13.40 -6.83 0.22
C GLN A 75 12.09 -7.52 -0.20
N ILE A 76 11.04 -6.75 -0.55
CA ILE A 76 9.73 -7.31 -0.91
C ILE A 76 9.50 -7.12 -2.41
N PRO A 77 9.48 -8.20 -3.21
CA PRO A 77 9.25 -8.09 -4.66
C PRO A 77 7.77 -7.78 -4.97
N SER A 78 7.53 -7.26 -6.17
CA SER A 78 6.22 -6.80 -6.63
C SER A 78 5.11 -7.84 -6.49
N HIS A 79 5.38 -9.10 -6.85
CA HIS A 79 4.39 -10.18 -6.80
C HIS A 79 3.94 -10.50 -5.35
N VAL A 80 4.81 -10.32 -4.36
CA VAL A 80 4.48 -10.43 -2.93
C VAL A 80 3.77 -9.17 -2.45
N LEU A 81 4.29 -7.99 -2.78
CA LEU A 81 3.73 -6.71 -2.36
C LEU A 81 2.31 -6.52 -2.91
N GLN A 82 2.03 -6.96 -4.14
CA GLN A 82 0.69 -6.98 -4.72
C GLN A 82 -0.29 -7.80 -3.87
N LYS A 83 0.17 -8.95 -3.34
CA LYS A 83 -0.66 -9.82 -2.50
C LYS A 83 -0.90 -9.19 -1.13
N VAL A 84 0.11 -8.56 -0.53
CA VAL A 84 -0.01 -7.76 0.69
C VAL A 84 -1.02 -6.63 0.52
N CYS A 85 -0.93 -5.85 -0.57
CA CYS A 85 -1.89 -4.78 -0.84
C CYS A 85 -3.33 -5.31 -1.00
N SER A 86 -3.49 -6.47 -1.61
CA SER A 86 -4.79 -7.16 -1.71
C SER A 86 -5.30 -7.58 -0.34
N TYR A 87 -4.41 -8.07 0.54
CA TYR A 87 -4.74 -8.42 1.92
C TYR A 87 -5.19 -7.20 2.72
N PHE A 88 -4.56 -6.02 2.58
CA PHE A 88 -5.01 -4.82 3.27
C PHE A 88 -6.46 -4.44 2.92
N ALA A 89 -6.80 -4.45 1.63
CA ALA A 89 -8.17 -4.17 1.20
C ALA A 89 -9.16 -5.24 1.73
N TYR A 90 -8.77 -6.51 1.70
CA TYR A 90 -9.54 -7.62 2.25
C TYR A 90 -9.76 -7.45 3.76
N LYS A 91 -8.70 -7.20 4.53
CA LYS A 91 -8.76 -7.01 5.98
C LYS A 91 -9.68 -5.86 6.35
N VAL A 92 -9.54 -4.70 5.73
CA VAL A 92 -10.41 -3.54 6.00
C VAL A 92 -11.87 -3.85 5.66
N ARG A 93 -12.12 -4.51 4.51
CA ARG A 93 -13.47 -4.85 4.06
C ARG A 93 -14.22 -5.80 4.99
N TYR A 94 -13.51 -6.72 5.64
CA TYR A 94 -14.12 -7.82 6.41
C TYR A 94 -13.90 -7.74 7.92
N SER A 95 -13.07 -6.82 8.45
CA SER A 95 -12.79 -6.75 9.91
C SER A 95 -14.03 -6.49 10.78
N ASN A 96 -15.05 -5.81 10.25
CA ASN A 96 -16.29 -5.49 10.96
C ASN A 96 -17.54 -5.94 10.20
N SER A 97 -17.42 -6.90 9.27
CA SER A 97 -18.56 -7.36 8.48
C SER A 97 -19.30 -8.49 9.18
N CYS A 98 -20.63 -8.40 9.24
CA CYS A 98 -21.49 -9.50 9.66
C CYS A 98 -21.83 -10.48 8.51
N SER A 99 -21.21 -10.31 7.35
CA SER A 99 -21.38 -11.17 6.18
C SER A 99 -20.43 -12.37 6.23
N GLU A 100 -20.72 -13.39 5.43
CA GLU A 100 -19.78 -14.49 5.19
C GLU A 100 -18.44 -13.93 4.69
N ILE A 101 -17.35 -14.37 5.32
CA ILE A 101 -16.00 -13.94 5.00
C ILE A 101 -15.44 -14.91 3.95
N PRO A 102 -15.18 -14.46 2.70
CA PRO A 102 -14.66 -15.34 1.67
C PRO A 102 -13.21 -15.74 1.97
N GLU A 103 -12.79 -16.89 1.45
CA GLU A 103 -11.38 -17.30 1.54
C GLU A 103 -10.46 -16.32 0.83
N PHE A 104 -9.30 -16.01 1.42
CA PHE A 104 -8.25 -15.23 0.78
C PHE A 104 -7.25 -16.19 0.12
N PRO A 105 -7.32 -16.42 -1.20
CA PRO A 105 -6.54 -17.47 -1.84
C PRO A 105 -5.06 -17.13 -1.82
N ILE A 106 -4.19 -18.04 -1.37
CA ILE A 106 -2.73 -17.86 -1.40
C ILE A 106 -2.15 -18.98 -2.26
N ALA A 107 -1.41 -18.60 -3.31
CA ALA A 107 -0.75 -19.56 -4.16
C ALA A 107 0.42 -20.22 -3.38
N PRO A 108 0.57 -21.55 -3.40
CA PRO A 108 1.64 -22.23 -2.67
C PRO A 108 3.03 -21.68 -2.96
N GLU A 109 3.25 -21.24 -4.21
CA GLU A 109 4.54 -20.77 -4.71
C GLU A 109 5.02 -19.49 -4.01
N ILE A 110 4.09 -18.64 -3.53
CA ILE A 110 4.42 -17.36 -2.87
C ILE A 110 4.28 -17.43 -1.34
N SER A 111 3.85 -18.56 -0.79
CA SER A 111 3.41 -18.68 0.60
C SER A 111 4.50 -18.34 1.62
N LEU A 112 5.74 -18.81 1.38
CA LEU A 112 6.87 -18.55 2.27
C LEU A 112 7.33 -17.10 2.22
N GLU A 113 7.41 -16.51 1.03
CA GLU A 113 7.78 -15.11 0.86
C GLU A 113 6.73 -14.17 1.47
N LEU A 114 5.45 -14.50 1.28
CA LEU A 114 4.34 -13.76 1.86
C LEU A 114 4.34 -13.84 3.38
N LEU A 115 4.69 -15.00 3.97
CA LEU A 115 4.83 -15.16 5.42
C LEU A 115 5.95 -14.27 5.98
N MET A 116 7.11 -14.24 5.33
CA MET A 116 8.22 -13.36 5.74
C MET A 116 7.84 -11.89 5.64
N ALA A 117 7.16 -11.50 4.56
CA ALA A 117 6.66 -10.15 4.38
C ALA A 117 5.62 -9.77 5.43
N ALA A 118 4.65 -10.65 5.74
CA ALA A 118 3.63 -10.42 6.76
C ALA A 118 4.25 -10.21 8.15
N ASN A 119 5.23 -11.04 8.52
CA ASN A 119 5.96 -10.88 9.78
C ASN A 119 6.73 -9.55 9.84
N PHE A 120 7.38 -9.14 8.74
CA PHE A 120 8.06 -7.85 8.67
C PHE A 120 7.09 -6.66 8.73
N LEU A 121 5.93 -6.78 8.10
CA LEU A 121 4.92 -5.73 8.01
C LEU A 121 4.01 -5.65 9.24
N ASP A 122 4.10 -6.59 10.16
CA ASP A 122 3.25 -6.65 11.36
C ASP A 122 1.75 -6.59 10.99
N CYS A 123 1.29 -7.56 10.19
CA CYS A 123 -0.09 -7.63 9.67
C CYS A 123 -0.62 -9.05 9.40
#